data_AF-A0A9D4IM91-F1
#
_entry.id   AF-A0A9D4IM91-F1
#
_cell.length_a   1.000
_cell.length_b   1.000
_cell.length_c   1.000
_cell.angle_alpha   90.00
_cell.angle_beta   90.00
_cell.angle_gamma   90.00
#
_symmetry.space_group_name_H-M   'P 1'
#
loop_
_entity.id
_entity.type
_entity.pdbx_description
1 polymer ?
#
loop_
_entity_poly.entity_id
_entity_poly.type
_entity_poly.pdbx_seq_one_letter_code
_entity_poly.pdbx_strand_id
1 'polypeptide(L)'
;MANDEVPIIDRTDRDIVTYGQRQFAKQKQTSHQFSYIRQKMRELGWFLLKAGSVDPEVRHVRDCIDPQKFYLCVSAVQMLCGFD
;
A
#
# COMPACT_ATOMS: atom_id res chain seq x y z
N MET A 1 2.00 -0.93 17.86
CA MET A 1 1.87 -0.19 16.60
C MET A 1 0.80 0.85 16.83
N ALA A 2 1.22 2.10 16.93
CA ALA A 2 0.38 3.21 17.34
C ALA A 2 -0.79 3.39 16.37
N ASN A 3 -1.81 4.10 16.82
CA ASN A 3 -2.99 4.50 16.07
C ASN A 3 -2.61 5.54 15.00
N ASP A 4 -1.58 5.25 14.20
CA ASP A 4 -1.05 6.14 13.18
C ASP A 4 -2.13 6.34 12.12
N GLU A 5 -2.40 7.61 11.83
CA GLU A 5 -3.39 8.05 10.85
C GLU A 5 -3.23 7.23 9.58
N VAL A 6 -4.21 6.37 9.33
CA VAL A 6 -4.22 5.54 8.13
C VAL A 6 -4.36 6.50 6.95
N PRO A 7 -3.44 6.47 5.98
CA PRO A 7 -3.55 7.34 4.83
C PRO A 7 -4.84 7.00 4.10
N ILE A 8 -5.75 7.98 3.97
CA ILE A 8 -7.07 7.87 3.32
C ILE A 8 -6.95 7.25 1.91
N ILE A 9 -5.75 7.35 1.33
CA ILE A 9 -5.35 6.77 0.05
C ILE A 9 -5.58 5.25 -0.04
N ASP A 10 -5.54 4.54 1.09
CA ASP A 10 -5.82 3.09 1.15
C ASP A 10 -7.24 2.73 0.72
N ARG A 11 -8.18 3.68 0.83
CA ARG A 11 -9.60 3.53 0.46
C ARG A 11 -9.96 4.21 -0.85
N THR A 12 -9.13 5.13 -1.34
CA THR A 12 -9.40 5.85 -2.60
C THR A 12 -8.69 5.23 -3.80
N ASP A 13 -7.59 4.50 -3.57
CA ASP A 13 -6.91 3.77 -4.64
C ASP A 13 -7.69 2.49 -5.03
N ARG A 14 -8.09 2.42 -6.29
CA ARG A 14 -8.91 1.33 -6.83
C ARG A 14 -8.19 -0.02 -6.80
N ASP A 15 -6.88 -0.04 -7.00
CA ASP A 15 -6.10 -1.28 -7.03
C ASP A 15 -5.88 -1.82 -5.61
N ILE A 16 -5.67 -0.95 -4.62
CA ILE A 16 -5.62 -1.34 -3.19
C ILE A 16 -6.96 -1.94 -2.75
N VAL A 17 -8.08 -1.30 -3.08
CA VAL A 17 -9.42 -1.80 -2.75
C VAL A 17 -9.68 -3.15 -3.44
N THR A 18 -9.34 -3.26 -4.73
CA THR A 18 -9.51 -4.50 -5.50
C THR A 18 -8.66 -5.63 -4.92
N TYR A 19 -7.43 -5.34 -4.47
CA TYR A 19 -6.60 -6.29 -3.75
C TYR A 19 -7.29 -6.80 -2.47
N GLY A 20 -7.81 -5.88 -1.65
CA GLY A 20 -8.53 -6.21 -0.43
C GLY A 20 -9.74 -7.12 -0.68
N GLN A 21 -10.57 -6.78 -1.67
CA GLN A 21 -11.73 -7.59 -2.07
C GLN A 21 -11.34 -8.99 -2.53
N ARG A 22 -10.31 -9.12 -3.38
CA ARG A 22 -9.82 -10.42 -3.86
C ARG A 22 -9.25 -11.26 -2.73
N GLN A 23 -8.54 -10.66 -1.78
CA GLN A 23 -8.02 -11.38 -0.62
C GLN A 23 -9.15 -11.82 0.32
N PHE A 24 -10.15 -10.96 0.53
CA PHE A 24 -11.32 -11.28 1.33
C PHE A 24 -12.10 -12.46 0.73
N ALA A 25 -12.31 -12.47 -0.59
CA ALA A 25 -13.02 -13.55 -1.29
C ALA A 25 -12.31 -14.91 -1.23
N LYS A 26 -10.97 -14.92 -1.09
CA LYS A 26 -10.16 -16.15 -1.06
C LYS A 26 -10.11 -16.84 0.30
N GLN A 27 -10.48 -16.15 1.38
CA GLN A 27 -10.19 -16.58 2.75
C GLN A 27 -11.47 -17.07 3.45
N LYS A 28 -11.33 -18.00 4.41
CA LYS A 28 -12.44 -18.63 5.16
C LYS A 28 -13.09 -17.69 6.20
N GLN A 29 -12.96 -16.38 6.02
CA GLN A 29 -13.60 -15.33 6.83
C GLN A 29 -13.32 -15.43 8.34
N THR A 30 -12.08 -15.75 8.75
CA THR A 30 -11.71 -15.71 10.17
C THR A 30 -11.26 -14.30 10.61
N SER A 31 -11.44 -13.96 11.90
CA SER A 31 -11.08 -12.62 12.42
C SER A 31 -9.61 -12.26 12.19
N HIS A 32 -8.69 -13.23 12.36
CA HIS A 32 -7.26 -13.05 12.11
C HIS A 32 -6.96 -12.68 10.64
N GLN A 33 -7.73 -13.24 9.71
CA GLN A 33 -7.60 -12.98 8.28
C GLN A 33 -8.01 -11.55 7.92
N PHE A 34 -9.05 -11.01 8.56
CA PHE A 34 -9.46 -9.62 8.36
C PHE A 34 -8.41 -8.62 8.86
N SER A 35 -7.81 -8.88 10.01
CA SER A 35 -6.71 -8.06 10.54
C SER A 35 -5.51 -8.04 9.58
N TYR A 36 -5.17 -9.21 9.02
CA TYR A 36 -4.08 -9.32 8.03
C TYR A 36 -4.37 -8.53 6.75
N ILE A 37 -5.57 -8.68 6.17
CA ILE A 37 -5.96 -7.95 4.95
C ILE A 37 -5.92 -6.44 5.20
N ARG A 38 -6.49 -5.99 6.32
CA ARG A 38 -6.48 -4.58 6.72
C ARG A 38 -5.06 -4.06 6.85
N GLN A 39 -4.16 -4.83 7.49
CA GLN A 39 -2.77 -4.45 7.61
C GLN A 39 -2.10 -4.32 6.24
N LYS A 40 -2.30 -5.27 5.34
CA LYS A 40 -1.70 -5.22 3.98
C LYS A 40 -2.21 -4.04 3.16
N MET A 41 -3.49 -3.71 3.24
CA MET A 41 -4.04 -2.53 2.57
C MET A 41 -3.43 -1.24 3.12
N ARG A 42 -3.22 -1.15 4.44
CA ARG A 42 -2.55 0.00 5.06
C ARG A 42 -1.09 0.12 4.63
N GLU A 43 -0.35 -0.98 4.59
CA GLU A 43 1.04 -1.01 4.12
C GLU A 43 1.14 -0.50 2.67
N LEU A 44 0.19 -0.87 1.79
CA LEU A 44 0.12 -0.34 0.42
C LEU A 44 -0.19 1.17 0.39
N GLY A 45 -1.09 1.65 1.24
CA GLY A 45 -1.39 3.08 1.34
C GLY A 45 -0.18 3.90 1.79
N TRP A 46 0.55 3.40 2.79
CA TRP A 46 1.79 4.03 3.25
C TRP A 46 2.89 3.99 2.18
N PHE A 47 3.04 2.87 1.48
CA PHE A 47 3.96 2.79 0.34
C PHE A 47 3.65 3.85 -0.71
N LEU A 48 2.38 4.01 -1.08
CA LEU A 48 1.97 4.99 -2.09
C LEU A 48 2.25 6.43 -1.65
N LEU A 49 2.04 6.73 -0.37
CA LEU A 49 2.38 8.04 0.20
C LEU A 49 3.90 8.31 0.15
N LYS A 50 4.73 7.32 0.46
CA LYS A 50 6.19 7.45 0.36
C LYS A 50 6.66 7.53 -1.09
N ALA A 51 6.10 6.74 -1.98
CA ALA A 51 6.38 6.81 -3.41
C ALA A 51 6.06 8.20 -3.98
N GLY A 52 4.92 8.78 -3.61
CA GLY A 52 4.53 10.15 -3.97
C GLY A 52 5.46 11.25 -3.43
N SER A 53 6.15 10.99 -2.31
CA SER A 53 7.19 11.92 -1.81
C SER A 53 8.52 11.85 -2.58
N VAL A 54 8.78 10.75 -3.29
CA VAL A 54 9.95 10.59 -4.19
C VAL A 54 9.63 11.13 -5.58
N ASP A 55 8.44 10.82 -6.09
CA ASP A 55 7.96 11.26 -7.41
C ASP A 55 6.51 11.73 -7.32
N PRO A 56 6.25 13.04 -7.46
CA PRO A 56 4.91 13.61 -7.45
C PRO A 56 3.98 13.11 -8.58
N GLU A 57 4.51 12.45 -9.62
CA GLU A 57 3.69 11.83 -10.66
C GLU A 57 3.03 10.53 -10.19
N VAL A 58 3.50 9.93 -9.10
CA VAL A 58 2.89 8.73 -8.51
C VAL A 58 1.65 9.12 -7.70
N ARG A 59 0.47 8.76 -8.21
CA ARG A 59 -0.82 9.03 -7.54
C ARG A 59 -1.59 7.76 -7.20
N HIS A 60 -1.34 6.69 -7.96
CA HIS A 60 -1.98 5.40 -7.82
C HIS A 60 -0.93 4.28 -7.80
N VAL A 61 -1.28 3.15 -7.19
CA VAL A 61 -0.38 1.97 -7.17
C VAL A 61 0.02 1.55 -8.57
N ARG A 62 -0.89 1.71 -9.53
CA ARG A 62 -0.65 1.39 -10.94
C ARG A 62 0.46 2.20 -11.58
N ASP A 63 0.68 3.42 -11.11
CA ASP A 63 1.76 4.28 -11.60
C ASP A 63 3.13 3.75 -11.21
N CYS A 64 3.20 2.85 -10.21
CA CYS A 64 4.41 2.15 -9.81
C CYS A 64 4.64 0.83 -10.58
N ILE A 65 3.68 0.38 -11.38
CA ILE A 65 3.79 -0.84 -12.20
C ILE A 65 4.42 -0.48 -13.54
N ASP A 66 5.61 0.12 -13.47
CA ASP A 66 6.46 0.48 -14.59
C ASP A 66 7.90 0.05 -14.26
N PRO A 67 8.57 -0.75 -15.11
CA PRO A 67 9.98 -1.12 -14.90
C PRO A 67 10.90 0.08 -14.67
N GLN A 68 10.63 1.23 -15.27
CA GLN A 68 11.44 2.45 -15.11
C GLN A 68 11.35 3.01 -13.68
N LYS A 69 10.26 2.72 -12.97
CA LYS A 69 10.02 3.17 -11.58
C LYS A 69 10.44 2.15 -10.53
N PHE A 70 11.16 1.09 -10.93
CA PHE A 70 11.63 0.06 -9.99
C PHE A 70 12.47 0.65 -8.84
N TYR A 71 13.48 1.46 -9.16
CA TYR A 71 14.35 2.06 -8.15
C TYR A 71 13.58 2.99 -7.21
N LEU A 72 12.61 3.73 -7.74
CA LEU A 72 11.71 4.54 -6.93
C LEU A 72 10.94 3.68 -5.92
N CYS A 73 10.40 2.54 -6.36
CA CYS A 73 9.69 1.63 -5.48
C CYS A 73 10.61 1.11 -4.36
N VAL A 74 11.87 0.79 -4.68
CA VAL A 74 12.86 0.35 -3.69
C VAL A 74 13.12 1.45 -2.66
N SER A 75 13.37 2.68 -3.11
CA SER A 75 13.60 3.83 -2.21
C SER A 75 12.38 4.11 -1.32
N ALA A 76 11.17 4.08 -1.88
CA ALA A 76 9.94 4.26 -1.11
C ALA A 76 9.78 3.19 -0.01
N VAL A 77 10.15 1.93 -0.29
CA VAL A 77 10.15 0.83 0.70
C VAL A 77 11.25 1.03 1.74
N GLN A 78 12.44 1.47 1.36
CA GLN A 78 13.52 1.78 2.31
C GLN A 78 13.07 2.85 3.32
N MET A 79 12.50 3.96 2.83
CA MET A 79 11.93 5.00 3.69
C MET A 79 10.79 4.48 4.58
N LEU A 80 9.90 3.65 4.05
CA LEU A 80 8.81 3.04 4.81
C LEU A 80 9.35 2.20 5.98
N CYS A 81 10.44 1.47 5.75
CA CYS A 81 11.06 0.59 6.73
C CYS A 81 12.11 1.26 7.62
N GLY A 82 12.40 2.55 7.41
CA GLY A 82 13.39 3.29 8.19
C GLY A 82 14.85 2.95 7.84
N PHE A 83 15.10 2.55 6.59
CA PHE A 83 16.44 2.27 6.04
C PHE A 83 16.97 3.40 5.12
N ASP A 84 16.46 4.62 5.29
CA ASP A 84 16.88 5.82 4.55
C ASP A 84 18.20 6.41 5.09
#